data_AF-A0A958PTP6-F1
#
_entry.id   AF-A0A958PTP6-F1
#
_cell.length_a   1.000
_cell.length_b   1.000
_cell.length_c   1.000
_cell.angle_alpha   90.00
_cell.angle_beta   90.00
_cell.angle_gamma   90.00
#
_symmetry.space_group_name_H-M   'P 1'
#
loop_
_entity.id
_entity.type
_entity.pdbx_description
1 polymer ?
#
loop_
_entity_poly.entity_id
_entity_poly.type
_entity_poly.pdbx_seq_one_letter_code
_entity_poly.pdbx_strand_id
1 'polypeptide(L)'
;MVRSVIASLLVVFGVTCVSQAQPTNIVNICENAAYATGYVYTDQYVVSVNTDSIDQFESEVMWTELYSPQLQILFIPLPYHRGNYVFKQGVVQFLVKGDLNQRLGLQQRLTNLSVLSSVSVTCRYVL
;
A
#
# COMPACT_ATOMS: atom_id res chain seq x y z
N MET A 1 57.34 -0.84 -39.26
CA MET A 1 56.37 -1.90 -38.88
C MET A 1 55.69 -1.45 -37.59
N VAL A 2 54.49 -0.87 -37.69
CA VAL A 2 53.73 -0.37 -36.55
C VAL A 2 52.69 -1.43 -36.19
N ARG A 3 52.84 -2.08 -35.04
CA ARG A 3 51.78 -2.90 -34.42
C ARG A 3 51.26 -2.12 -33.23
N SER A 4 50.16 -1.41 -33.42
CA SER A 4 49.48 -0.69 -32.35
C SER A 4 48.36 -1.55 -31.77
N VAL A 5 48.19 -1.37 -30.46
CA VAL A 5 47.60 -2.27 -29.48
C VAL A 5 46.09 -2.45 -29.64
N ILE A 6 45.64 -3.68 -29.45
CA ILE A 6 44.22 -4.08 -29.37
C ILE A 6 43.60 -3.37 -28.16
N ALA A 7 42.66 -2.45 -28.41
CA ALA A 7 41.85 -1.82 -27.38
C ALA A 7 40.83 -2.84 -26.84
N SER A 8 41.09 -3.39 -25.66
CA SER A 8 40.14 -4.20 -24.91
C SER A 8 39.00 -3.33 -24.41
N LEU A 9 37.84 -3.42 -25.06
CA LEU A 9 36.59 -2.80 -24.64
C LEU A 9 36.08 -3.53 -23.39
N LEU A 10 36.28 -2.94 -22.21
CA LEU A 10 35.67 -3.39 -20.96
C LEU A 10 34.18 -3.03 -21.00
N VAL A 11 33.34 -3.98 -21.44
CA VAL A 11 31.89 -3.89 -21.27
C VAL A 11 31.58 -4.19 -19.81
N VAL A 12 31.51 -3.13 -19.01
CA VAL A 12 30.98 -3.21 -17.64
C VAL A 12 29.47 -3.40 -17.78
N PHE A 13 29.01 -4.65 -17.75
CA PHE A 13 27.62 -4.99 -17.53
C PHE A 13 27.27 -4.53 -16.10
N GLY A 14 26.75 -3.31 -15.99
CA GLY A 14 26.14 -2.82 -14.78
C GLY A 14 24.95 -3.70 -14.44
N VAL A 15 25.14 -4.58 -13.46
CA VAL A 15 24.04 -5.30 -12.81
C VAL A 15 23.25 -4.23 -12.06
N THR A 16 22.25 -3.63 -12.72
CA THR A 16 21.23 -2.86 -12.02
C THR A 16 20.42 -3.87 -11.22
N CYS A 17 20.77 -4.03 -9.95
CA CYS A 17 19.90 -4.67 -8.97
C CYS A 17 18.63 -3.83 -8.91
N VAL A 18 17.64 -4.17 -9.73
CA VAL A 18 16.28 -3.67 -9.60
C VAL A 18 15.76 -4.36 -8.33
N SER A 19 15.97 -3.74 -7.18
CA SER A 19 15.30 -4.14 -5.96
C SER A 19 13.81 -3.90 -6.19
N GLN A 20 13.13 -4.92 -6.70
CA GLN A 20 11.67 -4.97 -6.67
C GLN A 20 11.33 -4.94 -5.17
N ALA A 21 10.97 -3.76 -4.65
CA ALA A 21 10.44 -3.64 -3.31
C ALA A 21 9.22 -4.57 -3.28
N GLN A 22 9.35 -5.71 -2.59
CA GLN A 22 8.20 -6.57 -2.36
C GLN A 22 7.14 -5.72 -1.68
N PRO A 23 5.86 -5.84 -2.08
CA PRO A 23 4.81 -5.13 -1.39
C PRO A 23 4.90 -5.44 0.11
N THR A 24 5.14 -4.38 0.89
CA THR A 24 5.42 -4.48 2.31
C THR A 24 4.26 -5.20 2.99
N ASN A 25 4.54 -6.29 3.70
CA ASN A 25 3.51 -7.06 4.40
C ASN A 25 3.00 -6.26 5.61
N ILE A 26 2.02 -5.40 5.36
CA ILE A 26 1.50 -4.47 6.36
C ILE A 26 0.90 -5.20 7.57
N VAL A 27 0.33 -6.39 7.37
CA VAL A 27 -0.21 -7.23 8.46
C VAL A 27 0.92 -7.61 9.42
N ASN A 28 2.04 -8.14 8.90
CA ASN A 28 3.21 -8.48 9.72
C ASN A 28 3.79 -7.24 10.42
N ILE A 29 3.85 -6.10 9.72
CA ILE A 29 4.38 -4.85 10.29
C ILE A 29 3.53 -4.42 11.49
N CYS A 30 2.20 -4.40 11.34
CA CYS A 30 1.30 -3.97 12.41
C CYS A 30 1.28 -4.94 13.59
N GLU A 31 1.36 -6.25 13.34
CA GLU A 31 1.48 -7.23 14.42
C GLU A 31 2.79 -7.12 15.19
N ASN A 32 3.92 -6.97 14.48
CA ASN A 32 5.21 -6.78 15.13
C ASN A 32 5.22 -5.48 15.95
N ALA A 33 4.64 -4.40 15.42
CA ALA A 33 4.52 -3.14 16.14
C ALA A 33 3.60 -3.25 17.37
N ALA A 34 2.48 -3.97 17.26
CA ALA A 34 1.58 -4.24 18.38
C ALA A 34 2.27 -5.05 19.47
N TYR A 35 3.04 -6.08 19.10
CA TYR A 35 3.81 -6.89 20.03
C TYR A 35 4.92 -6.07 20.73
N ALA A 36 5.62 -5.22 19.99
CA ALA A 36 6.74 -4.45 20.51
C ALA A 36 6.31 -3.26 21.38
N THR A 37 5.18 -2.62 21.05
CA THR A 37 4.79 -1.34 21.67
C THR A 37 3.53 -1.45 22.53
N GLY A 38 2.63 -2.40 22.26
CA GLY A 38 1.31 -2.47 22.88
C GLY A 38 0.32 -1.38 22.45
N TYR A 39 0.73 -0.44 21.59
CA TYR A 39 -0.06 0.73 21.18
C TYR A 39 -0.58 0.65 19.74
N VAL A 40 -0.65 -0.56 19.16
CA VAL A 40 -1.17 -0.77 17.80
C VAL A 40 -2.25 -1.83 17.84
N TYR A 41 -3.37 -1.58 17.17
CA TYR A 41 -4.38 -2.59 16.93
C TYR A 41 -3.88 -3.57 15.87
N THR A 42 -3.81 -4.86 16.20
CA THR A 42 -3.32 -5.91 15.29
C THR A 42 -4.22 -6.11 14.07
N ASP A 43 -5.49 -5.73 14.17
CA ASP A 43 -6.53 -5.98 13.18
C ASP A 43 -7.10 -4.72 12.55
N GLN A 44 -6.55 -3.53 12.82
CA GLN A 44 -7.10 -2.27 12.29
C GLN A 44 -6.06 -1.44 11.55
N TYR A 45 -6.51 -0.88 10.43
CA TYR A 45 -5.67 -0.18 9.47
C TYR A 45 -6.31 1.16 9.10
N VAL A 46 -5.46 2.15 8.89
CA VAL A 46 -5.81 3.45 8.34
C VAL A 46 -5.44 3.44 6.88
N VAL A 47 -6.42 3.63 5.99
CA VAL A 47 -6.21 3.79 4.56
C VAL A 47 -6.30 5.28 4.25
N SER A 48 -5.17 5.91 3.96
CA SER A 48 -5.09 7.33 3.62
C SER A 48 -5.02 7.51 2.11
N VAL A 49 -5.88 8.37 1.58
CA VAL A 49 -6.04 8.60 0.15
C VAL A 49 -5.74 10.06 -0.14
N ASN A 50 -4.72 10.31 -0.96
CA ASN A 50 -4.46 11.62 -1.53
C ASN A 50 -5.43 11.87 -2.68
N THR A 51 -6.49 12.60 -2.37
CA THR A 51 -7.58 12.89 -3.29
C THR A 51 -7.18 13.85 -4.41
N ASP A 52 -6.06 14.57 -4.28
CA ASP A 52 -5.59 15.48 -5.32
C ASP A 52 -4.97 14.72 -6.51
N SER A 53 -4.45 13.52 -6.26
CA SER A 53 -3.77 12.65 -7.22
C SER A 53 -4.57 11.42 -7.65
N ILE A 54 -5.67 11.08 -6.95
CA ILE A 54 -6.47 9.89 -7.31
C ILE A 54 -7.22 10.09 -8.63
N ASP A 55 -7.07 9.13 -9.53
CA ASP A 55 -7.86 9.08 -10.77
C ASP A 55 -9.09 8.17 -10.62
N GLN A 56 -9.93 8.12 -11.67
CA GLN A 56 -11.16 7.32 -11.63
C GLN A 56 -10.89 5.82 -11.49
N PHE A 57 -9.82 5.31 -12.12
CA PHE A 57 -9.48 3.90 -12.08
C PHE A 57 -8.99 3.49 -10.68
N GLU A 58 -8.06 4.26 -10.11
CA GLU A 58 -7.59 4.04 -8.74
C GLU A 58 -8.75 4.16 -7.73
N SER A 59 -9.68 5.09 -7.93
CA SER A 59 -10.86 5.22 -7.09
C SER A 59 -11.76 3.98 -7.14
N GLU A 60 -11.94 3.37 -8.30
CA GLU A 60 -12.75 2.15 -8.46
C GLU A 60 -12.06 0.93 -7.83
N VAL A 61 -10.75 0.79 -8.04
CA VAL A 61 -9.95 -0.28 -7.41
C VAL A 61 -9.98 -0.12 -5.89
N MET A 62 -9.75 1.09 -5.38
CA MET A 62 -9.80 1.38 -3.95
C MET A 62 -11.14 0.96 -3.34
N TRP A 63 -12.27 1.37 -3.93
CA TRP A 63 -13.59 0.98 -3.43
C TRP A 63 -13.82 -0.53 -3.50
N THR A 64 -13.33 -1.19 -4.56
CA THR A 64 -13.44 -2.65 -4.70
C THR A 64 -12.69 -3.38 -3.59
N GLU A 65 -11.47 -2.94 -3.28
CA GLU A 65 -10.66 -3.55 -2.23
C GLU A 65 -11.21 -3.26 -0.83
N LEU A 66 -11.64 -2.02 -0.55
CA LEU A 66 -12.23 -1.62 0.73
C LEU A 66 -13.52 -2.39 1.10
N TYR A 67 -14.30 -2.80 0.09
CA TYR A 67 -15.54 -3.57 0.28
C TYR A 67 -15.34 -5.08 0.09
N SER A 68 -14.10 -5.56 0.12
CA SER A 68 -13.81 -6.99 0.08
C SER A 68 -14.24 -7.70 1.37
N PRO A 69 -14.56 -9.01 1.34
CA PRO A 69 -15.01 -9.76 2.54
C PRO A 69 -13.97 -9.81 3.67
N GLN A 70 -12.69 -9.59 3.35
CA GLN A 70 -11.58 -9.60 4.30
C GLN A 70 -11.47 -8.28 5.09
N LEU A 71 -12.17 -7.24 4.66
CA LEU A 71 -12.15 -5.92 5.27
C LEU A 71 -13.56 -5.52 5.72
N GLN A 72 -13.64 -5.01 6.94
CA GLN A 72 -14.83 -4.36 7.47
C GLN A 72 -14.53 -2.89 7.64
N ILE A 73 -15.29 -2.02 6.98
CA ILE A 73 -15.14 -0.59 7.15
C ILE A 73 -15.71 -0.17 8.51
N LEU A 74 -14.85 0.43 9.33
CA LEU A 74 -15.21 0.98 10.64
C LEU A 74 -15.61 2.45 10.56
N PHE A 75 -14.98 3.20 9.65
CA PHE A 75 -15.27 4.62 9.46
C PHE A 75 -15.02 5.05 8.01
N ILE A 76 -15.97 5.81 7.47
CA ILE A 76 -15.86 6.55 6.21
C ILE A 76 -16.00 8.04 6.53
N PRO A 77 -15.02 8.87 6.16
CA PRO A 77 -15.12 10.31 6.34
C PRO A 77 -16.22 10.89 5.44
N LEU A 78 -17.01 11.82 5.99
CA LEU A 78 -17.96 12.60 5.19
C LEU A 78 -17.19 13.55 4.24
N PRO A 79 -17.73 13.88 3.05
CA PRO A 79 -19.00 13.44 2.47
C PRO A 79 -18.90 12.17 1.58
N TYR A 80 -17.90 11.31 1.79
CA TYR A 80 -17.66 10.16 0.91
C TYR A 80 -18.61 8.99 1.21
N HIS A 81 -19.05 8.31 0.15
CA HIS A 81 -19.86 7.09 0.22
C HIS A 81 -19.38 6.09 -0.82
N ARG A 82 -19.72 4.81 -0.64
CA ARG A 82 -19.35 3.74 -1.58
C ARG A 82 -19.64 4.12 -3.03
N GLY A 83 -18.63 3.97 -3.89
CA GLY A 83 -18.79 4.17 -5.33
C GLY A 83 -18.86 5.65 -5.75
N ASN A 84 -18.83 6.61 -4.81
CA ASN A 84 -18.68 8.00 -5.16
C ASN A 84 -17.25 8.25 -5.65
N TYR A 85 -17.11 9.10 -6.67
CA TYR A 85 -15.81 9.65 -7.02
C TYR A 85 -15.28 10.48 -5.86
N VAL A 86 -14.03 10.25 -5.49
CA VAL A 86 -13.38 10.99 -4.42
C VAL A 86 -12.98 12.37 -4.98
N PHE A 87 -13.73 13.41 -4.62
CA PHE A 87 -13.42 14.79 -5.01
C PHE A 87 -12.18 15.33 -4.29
N LYS A 88 -11.42 16.16 -5.01
CA LYS A 88 -10.12 16.73 -4.61
C LYS A 88 -10.24 17.63 -3.39
N GLN A 89 -9.85 17.13 -2.22
CA GLN A 89 -9.84 17.79 -0.92
C GLN A 89 -8.66 17.32 -0.04
N GLY A 90 -7.44 17.19 -0.60
CA GLY A 90 -6.26 16.81 0.18
C GLY A 90 -6.23 15.33 0.56
N VAL A 91 -5.94 15.01 1.83
CA VAL A 91 -5.81 13.62 2.31
C VAL A 91 -7.03 13.19 3.11
N VAL A 92 -7.61 12.06 2.73
CA VAL A 92 -8.81 11.47 3.33
C VAL A 92 -8.48 10.14 3.95
N GLN A 93 -8.97 9.86 5.15
CA GLN A 93 -8.63 8.66 5.90
C GLN A 93 -9.85 7.78 6.18
N PHE A 94 -9.78 6.53 5.70
CA PHE A 94 -10.73 5.49 6.01
C PHE A 94 -10.16 4.61 7.12
N LEU A 95 -11.04 4.14 8.00
CA LEU A 95 -10.66 3.14 8.99
C LEU A 95 -11.29 1.81 8.65
N VAL A 96 -10.46 0.77 8.59
CA VAL A 96 -10.89 -0.59 8.30
C VAL A 96 -10.36 -1.57 9.33
N LYS A 97 -11.13 -2.63 9.56
CA LYS A 97 -10.76 -3.80 10.34
C LYS A 97 -10.53 -4.97 9.39
N GLY A 98 -9.44 -5.71 9.56
CA GLY A 98 -9.14 -6.91 8.79
C GLY A 98 -9.56 -8.19 9.50
N ASP A 99 -10.03 -9.18 8.73
CA ASP A 99 -10.23 -10.55 9.25
C ASP A 99 -8.91 -11.32 9.27
N LEU A 100 -8.34 -11.47 10.46
CA LEU A 100 -7.09 -12.20 10.67
C LEU A 100 -7.21 -13.71 10.38
N ASN A 101 -8.42 -14.29 10.38
CA ASN A 101 -8.62 -15.70 9.99
C ASN A 101 -8.41 -15.89 8.48
N GLN A 102 -8.58 -14.82 7.70
CA GLN A 102 -8.34 -14.80 6.26
C GLN A 102 -7.05 -14.05 5.92
N ARG A 103 -5.99 -14.24 6.73
CA ARG A 103 -4.73 -13.48 6.68
C ARG A 103 -4.15 -13.28 5.29
N LEU A 104 -4.07 -14.34 4.48
CA LEU A 104 -3.49 -14.26 3.12
C LEU A 104 -4.34 -13.36 2.21
N GLY A 105 -5.66 -13.50 2.30
CA GLY A 105 -6.61 -12.64 1.59
C GLY A 105 -6.47 -11.19 2.06
N LEU A 106 -6.52 -10.96 3.36
CA LEU A 106 -6.33 -9.62 3.95
C LEU A 106 -5.03 -8.96 3.47
N GLN A 107 -3.92 -9.66 3.55
CA GLN A 107 -2.62 -9.16 3.10
C GLN A 107 -2.64 -8.77 1.61
N GLN A 108 -3.28 -9.59 0.76
CA GLN A 108 -3.42 -9.28 -0.66
C GLN A 108 -4.24 -7.99 -0.87
N ARG A 109 -5.35 -7.81 -0.14
CA ARG A 109 -6.21 -6.62 -0.25
C ARG A 109 -5.48 -5.34 0.16
N LEU A 110 -4.78 -5.38 1.29
CA LEU A 110 -4.00 -4.24 1.76
C LEU A 110 -2.80 -3.95 0.84
N THR A 111 -2.21 -4.98 0.24
CA THR A 111 -1.18 -4.84 -0.80
C THR A 111 -1.75 -4.15 -2.04
N ASN A 112 -2.90 -4.60 -2.54
CA ASN A 112 -3.57 -4.00 -3.69
C ASN A 112 -3.91 -2.52 -3.45
N LEU A 113 -4.31 -2.15 -2.24
CA LEU A 113 -4.49 -0.75 -1.87
C LEU A 113 -3.16 0.02 -1.86
N SER A 114 -2.10 -0.57 -1.30
CA SER A 114 -0.80 0.10 -1.16
C SER A 114 -0.02 0.28 -2.46
N VAL A 115 -0.41 -0.40 -3.54
CA VAL A 115 0.18 -0.20 -4.88
C VAL A 115 -0.48 0.93 -5.66
N LEU A 116 -1.64 1.42 -5.22
CA LEU A 116 -2.27 2.60 -5.82
C LEU A 116 -1.45 3.83 -5.42
N SER A 117 -1.07 4.65 -6.40
CA SER A 117 -0.13 5.75 -6.18
C SER A 117 -0.70 6.83 -5.26
N SER A 118 -2.02 6.98 -5.23
CA SER A 118 -2.75 7.90 -4.35
C SER A 118 -3.07 7.34 -2.97
N VAL A 119 -2.79 6.06 -2.69
CA VAL A 119 -3.24 5.40 -1.44
C VAL A 119 -2.05 4.93 -0.62
N SER A 120 -2.14 5.12 0.70
CA SER A 120 -1.22 4.55 1.67
C SER A 120 -1.98 3.84 2.77
N VAL A 121 -1.43 2.73 3.26
CA VAL A 121 -2.02 1.93 4.33
C VAL A 121 -1.07 1.90 5.52
N THR A 122 -1.56 2.26 6.70
CA THR A 122 -0.78 2.26 7.95
C THR A 122 -1.53 1.56 9.08
N CYS A 123 -0.82 1.20 10.14
CA CYS A 123 -1.43 0.62 11.33
C CYS A 123 -2.27 1.66 12.09
N ARG A 124 -3.36 1.23 12.72
CA ARG A 124 -4.11 2.07 13.67
C ARG A 124 -3.44 2.00 15.04
N TYR A 125 -3.10 3.16 15.60
CA TYR A 125 -2.56 3.28 16.95
C TYR A 125 -3.67 3.44 18.00
N VAL A 126 -3.44 2.89 19.19
CA VAL A 126 -4.26 3.06 20.40
C VAL A 126 -3.85 4.39 21.02
N LEU A 127 -4.71 5.41 20.93
CA LEU A 127 -4.49 6.72 21.56
C LEU A 127 -4.79 6.69 23.06
#